data_AF-A0A1I4L6J1-F1
#
_entry.id   AF-A0A1I4L6J1-F1
#
_cell.length_a   1.000
_cell.length_b   1.000
_cell.length_c   1.000
_cell.angle_alpha   90.00
_cell.angle_beta   90.00
_cell.angle_gamma   90.00
#
_symmetry.space_group_name_H-M   'P 1'
#
loop_
_entity.id
_entity.type
_entity.pdbx_description
1 polymer ?
#
loop_
_entity_poly.entity_id
_entity_poly.type
_entity_poly.pdbx_seq_one_letter_code
_entity_poly.pdbx_strand_id
1 'polypeptide(L)'
;MAKIDLDKMLTKVKNTQWALSDIDWEAPGADLITEEQWPKLKEFMADLMWIEHVGARAFAAMAKKAPTDTLRELYTYFHAEEQRHANAEMALMKRWGMLDGDELPEPNINLRLVIEWLDRYSDEMPVYVLGTVVPMLEIALDGALCKFLLDTVDDPVCHQAFEKINDDESRHLGVGFTVMEMQGHGATYIKMVEMAAQLMDPRLILGIASYFPLLNKMRDNVVAMGLSEEKLYECMRKFEKIGGRTEDGRRNVWFQIIKQHSRWVVDRDNRFYHAPVDAIVRLTGYIPRKALPAIPSWVRELTYKPTA
;
A
#
# COMPACT_ATOMS: atom_id res chain seq x y z
N MET A 1 -6.91 16.39 -21.85
CA MET A 1 -5.50 16.32 -21.39
C MET A 1 -5.09 14.86 -21.41
N ALA A 2 -3.87 14.57 -21.84
CA ALA A 2 -3.48 13.20 -22.16
C ALA A 2 -3.38 12.36 -20.89
N LYS A 3 -4.22 11.32 -20.81
CA LYS A 3 -3.90 10.07 -20.10
C LYS A 3 -2.43 9.74 -20.37
N ILE A 4 -1.69 9.28 -19.36
CA ILE A 4 -0.31 8.88 -19.65
C ILE A 4 -0.34 7.81 -20.74
N ASP A 5 0.63 7.88 -21.63
CA ASP A 5 0.82 6.87 -22.66
C ASP A 5 1.38 5.62 -21.95
N LEU A 6 0.53 4.60 -21.80
CA LEU A 6 0.86 3.40 -21.03
C LEU A 6 2.00 2.60 -21.66
N ASP A 7 2.16 2.64 -22.98
CA ASP A 7 3.26 1.95 -23.67
C ASP A 7 4.59 2.67 -23.44
N LYS A 8 4.58 4.00 -23.42
CA LYS A 8 5.74 4.79 -22.98
C LYS A 8 6.04 4.59 -21.50
N MET A 9 5.01 4.49 -20.65
CA MET A 9 5.20 4.23 -19.23
C MET A 9 5.81 2.85 -19.01
N LEU A 10 5.33 1.82 -19.69
CA LEU A 10 5.90 0.48 -19.66
C LEU A 10 7.37 0.48 -20.11
N THR A 11 7.69 1.24 -21.17
CA THR A 11 9.08 1.42 -21.60
C THR A 11 9.93 2.10 -20.52
N LYS A 12 9.39 3.13 -19.86
CA LYS A 12 10.05 3.80 -18.74
C LYS A 12 10.32 2.82 -17.61
N VAL A 13 9.31 2.09 -17.14
CA VAL A 13 9.41 1.08 -16.07
C VAL A 13 10.52 0.08 -16.40
N LYS A 14 10.53 -0.50 -17.61
CA LYS A 14 11.56 -1.45 -18.05
C LYS A 14 12.98 -0.88 -17.99
N ASN A 15 13.15 0.41 -18.30
CA ASN A 15 14.46 1.07 -18.37
C ASN A 15 14.95 1.62 -17.03
N THR A 16 14.10 1.67 -16.01
CA THR A 16 14.43 2.24 -14.68
C THR A 16 14.39 1.20 -13.58
N GLN A 17 14.46 -0.09 -13.93
CA GLN A 17 14.60 -1.15 -12.93
C GLN A 17 15.93 -1.02 -12.18
N TRP A 18 15.92 -1.43 -10.92
CA TRP A 18 17.07 -1.42 -10.01
C TRP A 18 17.08 -2.72 -9.20
N ALA A 19 18.19 -3.05 -8.57
CA ALA A 19 18.36 -4.22 -7.71
C ALA A 19 18.89 -3.80 -6.33
N LEU A 20 18.70 -4.65 -5.32
CA LEU A 20 19.25 -4.38 -3.99
C LEU A 20 20.78 -4.21 -4.02
N SER A 21 21.48 -4.84 -4.97
CA SER A 21 22.92 -4.66 -5.17
C SER A 21 23.34 -3.27 -5.63
N ASP A 22 22.40 -2.43 -6.08
CA ASP A 22 22.67 -1.05 -6.48
C ASP A 22 22.79 -0.09 -5.26
N ILE A 23 22.49 -0.58 -4.06
CA ILE A 23 22.54 0.17 -2.80
C ILE A 23 23.80 -0.25 -2.02
N ASP A 24 24.56 0.72 -1.52
CA ASP A 24 25.71 0.47 -0.66
C ASP A 24 25.26 0.21 0.80
N TRP A 25 24.87 -1.04 1.06
CA TRP A 25 24.39 -1.47 2.38
C TRP A 25 25.44 -1.40 3.49
N GLU A 26 26.72 -1.24 3.15
CA GLU A 26 27.84 -1.17 4.10
C GLU A 26 28.30 0.28 4.37
N ALA A 27 27.72 1.28 3.70
CA ALA A 27 27.99 2.69 3.95
C ALA A 27 27.72 3.06 5.43
N PRO A 28 28.37 4.10 5.98
CA PRO A 28 28.17 4.52 7.37
C PRO A 28 26.74 5.04 7.64
N GLY A 29 26.32 5.07 8.91
CA GLY A 29 25.08 5.73 9.36
C GLY A 29 24.03 4.82 10.01
N ALA A 30 24.23 3.50 10.03
CA ALA A 30 23.36 2.59 10.78
C ALA A 30 23.34 2.91 12.30
N ASP A 31 24.43 3.45 12.82
CA ASP A 31 24.62 3.89 14.20
C ASP A 31 23.87 5.18 14.56
N LEU A 32 23.28 5.88 13.57
CA LEU A 32 22.47 7.08 13.79
C LEU A 32 21.06 6.76 14.31
N ILE A 33 20.63 5.49 14.26
CA ILE A 33 19.37 5.06 14.87
C ILE A 33 19.52 5.09 16.39
N THR A 34 18.78 5.97 17.05
CA THR A 34 18.86 6.13 18.51
C THR A 34 18.14 5.00 19.26
N GLU A 35 18.56 4.73 20.50
CA GLU A 35 17.90 3.74 21.37
C GLU A 35 16.41 4.06 21.60
N GLU A 36 16.03 5.34 21.65
CA GLU A 36 14.64 5.78 21.82
C GLU A 36 13.80 5.54 20.55
N GLN A 37 14.39 5.76 19.38
CA GLN A 37 13.72 5.59 18.09
C GLN A 37 13.56 4.11 17.72
N TRP A 38 14.57 3.30 18.01
CA TRP A 38 14.69 1.92 17.58
C TRP A 38 13.42 1.06 17.79
N PRO A 39 12.79 1.00 18.98
CA PRO A 39 11.63 0.14 19.18
C PRO A 39 10.40 0.57 18.36
N LYS A 40 10.19 1.87 18.20
CA LYS A 40 9.08 2.41 17.39
C LYS A 40 9.34 2.18 15.90
N LEU A 41 10.58 2.38 15.47
CA LEU A 41 11.00 2.15 14.09
C LEU A 41 10.89 0.66 13.71
N LYS A 42 11.22 -0.26 14.63
CA LYS A 42 11.06 -1.70 14.40
C LYS A 42 9.61 -2.11 14.15
N GLU A 43 8.64 -1.62 14.93
CA GLU A 43 7.21 -1.91 14.69
C GLU A 43 6.76 -1.33 13.34
N PHE A 44 7.17 -0.09 13.04
CA PHE A 44 6.82 0.57 11.79
C PHE A 44 7.37 -0.13 10.55
N MET A 45 8.66 -0.46 10.55
CA MET A 45 9.30 -1.14 9.41
C MET A 45 8.74 -2.53 9.18
N ALA A 46 8.38 -3.24 10.26
CA ALA A 46 7.68 -4.51 10.14
C ALA A 46 6.33 -4.33 9.44
N ASP A 47 5.52 -3.36 9.88
CA ASP A 47 4.23 -3.07 9.25
C ASP A 47 4.40 -2.64 7.78
N LEU A 48 5.36 -1.76 7.49
CA LEU A 48 5.64 -1.24 6.15
C LEU A 48 6.01 -2.38 5.18
N MET A 49 6.96 -3.24 5.56
CA MET A 49 7.39 -4.40 4.76
C MET A 49 6.23 -5.32 4.39
N TRP A 50 5.31 -5.53 5.33
CA TRP A 50 4.12 -6.35 5.09
C TRP A 50 3.08 -5.66 4.20
N ILE A 51 3.02 -4.33 4.21
CA ILE A 51 2.12 -3.56 3.37
C ILE A 51 2.58 -3.56 1.92
N GLU A 52 3.88 -3.41 1.64
CA GLU A 52 4.41 -3.53 0.26
C GLU A 52 4.08 -4.92 -0.31
N HIS A 53 4.22 -5.94 0.53
CA HIS A 53 3.87 -7.30 0.12
C HIS A 53 2.36 -7.50 -0.14
N VAL A 54 1.50 -6.78 0.58
CA VAL A 54 0.06 -6.67 0.30
C VAL A 54 -0.19 -5.96 -1.04
N GLY A 55 0.54 -4.88 -1.33
CA GLY A 55 0.54 -4.17 -2.61
C GLY A 55 0.91 -5.11 -3.78
N ALA A 56 1.99 -5.88 -3.62
CA ALA A 56 2.41 -6.90 -4.58
C ALA A 56 1.26 -7.86 -4.90
N ARG A 57 0.61 -8.43 -3.87
CA ARG A 57 -0.52 -9.36 -4.06
C ARG A 57 -1.70 -8.73 -4.79
N ALA A 58 -1.99 -7.45 -4.53
CA ALA A 58 -3.02 -6.71 -5.24
C ALA A 58 -2.68 -6.54 -6.72
N PHE A 59 -1.44 -6.16 -7.05
CA PHE A 59 -1.00 -6.06 -8.45
C PHE A 59 -1.02 -7.41 -9.18
N ALA A 60 -0.65 -8.51 -8.52
CA ALA A 60 -0.76 -9.84 -9.09
C ALA A 60 -2.23 -10.19 -9.45
N ALA A 61 -3.19 -9.83 -8.59
CA ALA A 61 -4.61 -9.99 -8.89
C ALA A 61 -5.06 -9.10 -10.06
N MET A 62 -4.59 -7.85 -10.10
CA MET A 62 -4.89 -6.91 -11.19
C MET A 62 -4.31 -7.37 -12.53
N ALA A 63 -3.10 -7.93 -12.56
CA ALA A 63 -2.47 -8.47 -13.76
C ALA A 63 -3.31 -9.57 -14.41
N LYS A 64 -3.87 -10.50 -13.61
CA LYS A 64 -4.76 -11.58 -14.10
C LYS A 64 -6.01 -11.07 -14.82
N LYS A 65 -6.46 -9.86 -14.48
CA LYS A 65 -7.72 -9.26 -14.97
C LYS A 65 -7.50 -7.99 -15.78
N ALA A 66 -6.25 -7.69 -16.14
CA ALA A 66 -5.92 -6.48 -16.85
C ALA A 66 -6.65 -6.44 -18.20
N PRO A 67 -7.27 -5.31 -18.57
CA PRO A 67 -8.05 -5.23 -19.80
C PRO A 67 -7.19 -5.13 -21.06
N THR A 68 -5.87 -4.92 -20.91
CA THR A 68 -4.90 -4.84 -22.02
C THR A 68 -3.60 -5.55 -21.63
N ASP A 69 -2.85 -6.01 -22.63
CA ASP A 69 -1.53 -6.61 -22.41
C ASP A 69 -0.53 -5.63 -21.79
N THR A 70 -0.56 -4.35 -22.18
CA THR A 70 0.29 -3.31 -21.59
C THR A 70 0.03 -3.17 -20.09
N LEU A 71 -1.24 -3.15 -19.65
CA LEU A 71 -1.57 -3.09 -18.22
C LEU A 71 -1.22 -4.37 -17.48
N ARG A 72 -1.42 -5.53 -18.11
CA ARG A 72 -1.01 -6.83 -17.55
C ARG A 72 0.49 -6.84 -17.26
N GLU A 73 1.28 -6.36 -18.21
CA GLU A 73 2.73 -6.30 -18.09
C GLU A 73 3.16 -5.25 -17.04
N LEU A 74 2.58 -4.05 -17.05
CA LEU A 74 2.81 -3.04 -16.01
C LEU A 74 2.55 -3.59 -14.60
N TYR A 75 1.40 -4.23 -14.36
CA TYR A 75 1.09 -4.83 -13.06
C TYR A 75 2.01 -5.99 -12.69
N THR A 76 2.56 -6.71 -13.68
CA THR A 76 3.57 -7.75 -13.42
C THR A 76 4.88 -7.11 -12.93
N TYR A 77 5.28 -5.98 -13.52
CA TYR A 77 6.42 -5.20 -13.02
C TYR A 77 6.14 -4.61 -11.65
N PHE A 78 4.97 -4.03 -11.42
CA PHE A 78 4.63 -3.42 -10.12
C PHE A 78 4.61 -4.45 -9.00
N HIS A 79 4.06 -5.65 -9.24
CA HIS A 79 4.20 -6.77 -8.30
C HIS A 79 5.67 -7.06 -7.94
N ALA A 80 6.57 -7.06 -8.94
CA ALA A 80 7.99 -7.32 -8.70
C ALA A 80 8.71 -6.14 -8.01
N GLU A 81 8.30 -4.90 -8.28
CA GLU A 81 8.80 -3.69 -7.62
C GLU A 81 8.39 -3.68 -6.14
N GLU A 82 7.13 -3.92 -5.82
CA GLU A 82 6.63 -4.04 -4.44
C GLU A 82 7.33 -5.14 -3.64
N GLN A 83 7.57 -6.29 -4.28
CA GLN A 83 8.36 -7.37 -3.67
C GLN A 83 9.80 -6.93 -3.38
N ARG A 84 10.37 -6.05 -4.23
CA ARG A 84 11.71 -5.47 -4.05
C ARG A 84 11.71 -4.40 -2.96
N HIS A 85 10.65 -3.62 -2.83
CA HIS A 85 10.48 -2.63 -1.76
C HIS A 85 10.49 -3.33 -0.41
N ALA A 86 9.66 -4.37 -0.25
CA ALA A 86 9.65 -5.20 0.96
C ALA A 86 11.04 -5.81 1.27
N ASN A 87 11.78 -6.26 0.25
CA ASN A 87 13.14 -6.78 0.42
C ASN A 87 14.13 -5.69 0.88
N ALA A 88 14.05 -4.49 0.32
CA ALA A 88 14.89 -3.36 0.71
C ALA A 88 14.61 -2.91 2.14
N GLU A 89 13.34 -2.89 2.54
CA GLU A 89 12.93 -2.60 3.91
C GLU A 89 13.38 -3.66 4.90
N MET A 90 13.29 -4.94 4.53
CA MET A 90 13.84 -6.04 5.31
C MET A 90 15.37 -5.93 5.45
N ALA A 91 16.07 -5.49 4.40
CA ALA A 91 17.52 -5.23 4.44
C ALA A 91 17.86 -4.06 5.37
N LEU A 92 17.07 -2.98 5.39
CA LEU A 92 17.21 -1.90 6.37
C LEU A 92 16.99 -2.39 7.80
N MET A 93 15.94 -3.18 8.05
CA MET A 93 15.70 -3.80 9.35
C MET A 93 16.89 -4.68 9.79
N LYS A 94 17.48 -5.45 8.86
CA LYS A 94 18.67 -6.26 9.15
C LYS A 94 19.85 -5.37 9.53
N ARG A 95 20.11 -4.31 8.77
CA ARG A 95 21.18 -3.33 8.99
C ARG A 95 21.07 -2.65 10.36
N TRP A 96 19.87 -2.36 10.82
CA TRP A 96 19.62 -1.77 12.15
C TRP A 96 19.51 -2.81 13.28
N GLY A 97 19.80 -4.08 13.02
CA GLY A 97 19.74 -5.14 14.03
C GLY A 97 18.33 -5.47 14.52
N MET A 98 17.29 -5.16 13.74
CA MET A 98 15.88 -5.36 14.12
C MET A 98 15.37 -6.78 13.89
N LEU A 99 16.08 -7.60 13.12
CA LEU A 99 15.69 -8.96 12.79
C LEU A 99 16.41 -10.00 13.65
N ASP A 100 15.65 -11.00 14.12
CA ASP A 100 16.17 -12.17 14.84
C ASP A 100 16.65 -13.22 13.82
N GLY A 101 17.91 -13.13 13.42
CA GLY A 101 18.49 -14.04 12.41
C GLY A 101 17.91 -13.80 11.02
N ASP A 102 17.32 -14.84 10.43
CA ASP A 102 16.70 -14.85 9.10
C ASP A 102 15.17 -14.90 9.19
N GLU A 103 14.59 -14.75 10.39
CA GLU A 103 13.14 -14.79 10.58
C GLU A 103 12.47 -13.51 10.07
N LEU A 104 11.36 -13.67 9.36
CA LEU A 104 10.50 -12.56 8.96
C LEU A 104 9.84 -11.95 10.21
N PRO A 105 9.73 -10.61 10.29
CA PRO A 105 8.99 -9.98 11.37
C PRO A 105 7.53 -10.45 11.35
N GLU A 106 6.97 -10.73 12.52
CA GLU A 106 5.58 -11.17 12.64
C GLU A 106 4.61 -10.03 12.27
N PRO A 107 3.68 -10.22 11.31
CA PRO A 107 2.71 -9.20 10.96
C PRO A 107 1.73 -8.99 12.11
N ASN A 108 1.31 -7.75 12.30
CA ASN A 108 0.26 -7.44 13.25
C ASN A 108 -1.07 -8.16 12.88
N ILE A 109 -1.98 -8.29 13.86
CA ILE A 109 -3.23 -9.05 13.69
C ILE A 109 -4.07 -8.52 12.51
N ASN A 110 -4.18 -7.20 12.36
CA ASN A 110 -4.99 -6.62 11.28
C ASN A 110 -4.36 -6.88 9.91
N LEU A 111 -3.02 -6.82 9.80
CA LEU A 111 -2.31 -7.24 8.59
C LEU A 111 -2.56 -8.72 8.27
N ARG A 112 -2.47 -9.62 9.26
CA ARG A 112 -2.78 -11.05 9.05
C ARG A 112 -4.18 -11.27 8.49
N LEU A 113 -5.18 -10.52 8.98
CA LEU A 113 -6.56 -10.63 8.50
C LEU A 113 -6.70 -10.12 7.06
N VAL A 114 -6.05 -9.00 6.72
CA VAL A 114 -6.05 -8.47 5.35
C VAL A 114 -5.31 -9.38 4.38
N ILE A 115 -4.15 -9.90 4.76
CA ILE A 115 -3.37 -10.88 4.00
C ILE A 115 -4.22 -12.11 3.70
N GLU A 116 -4.89 -12.65 4.72
CA GLU A 116 -5.77 -13.81 4.55
C GLU A 116 -6.92 -13.53 3.59
N TRP A 117 -7.55 -12.35 3.72
CA TRP A 117 -8.62 -11.96 2.82
C TRP A 117 -8.14 -11.82 1.37
N LEU A 118 -6.98 -11.19 1.16
CA LEU A 118 -6.37 -11.03 -0.16
C LEU A 118 -6.02 -12.39 -0.76
N ASP A 119 -5.43 -13.29 0.03
CA ASP A 119 -5.09 -14.64 -0.42
C ASP A 119 -6.32 -15.38 -0.95
N ARG A 120 -7.42 -15.34 -0.19
CA ARG A 120 -8.66 -16.04 -0.55
C ARG A 120 -9.45 -15.40 -1.69
N TYR A 121 -9.52 -14.07 -1.75
CA TYR A 121 -10.56 -13.40 -2.54
C TYR A 121 -10.08 -12.37 -3.56
N SER A 122 -8.83 -11.89 -3.49
CA SER A 122 -8.39 -10.81 -4.39
C SER A 122 -8.44 -11.21 -5.87
N ASP A 123 -8.18 -12.48 -6.19
CA ASP A 123 -8.31 -13.03 -7.55
C ASP A 123 -9.76 -13.05 -8.05
N GLU A 124 -10.75 -12.89 -7.19
CA GLU A 124 -12.17 -12.84 -7.53
C GLU A 124 -12.69 -11.39 -7.58
N MET A 125 -11.96 -10.44 -6.98
CA MET A 125 -12.34 -9.03 -6.97
C MET A 125 -12.28 -8.37 -8.35
N PRO A 126 -13.26 -7.54 -8.73
CA PRO A 126 -13.20 -6.81 -9.99
C PRO A 126 -12.02 -5.84 -10.05
N VAL A 127 -11.37 -5.73 -11.20
CA VAL A 127 -10.17 -4.90 -11.39
C VAL A 127 -10.40 -3.43 -11.07
N TYR A 128 -11.64 -2.92 -11.20
CA TYR A 128 -11.97 -1.53 -10.89
C TYR A 128 -12.01 -1.22 -9.38
N VAL A 129 -12.23 -2.23 -8.53
CA VAL A 129 -12.15 -2.07 -7.08
C VAL A 129 -10.70 -1.88 -6.67
N LEU A 130 -9.84 -2.84 -7.02
CA LEU A 130 -8.40 -2.78 -6.72
C LEU A 130 -7.74 -1.58 -7.40
N GLY A 131 -8.07 -1.33 -8.67
CA GLY A 131 -7.54 -0.20 -9.43
C GLY A 131 -7.99 1.18 -8.96
N THR A 132 -8.79 1.27 -7.90
CA THR A 132 -9.10 2.54 -7.22
C THR A 132 -8.62 2.56 -5.77
N VAL A 133 -8.66 1.42 -5.06
CA VAL A 133 -8.14 1.32 -3.68
C VAL A 133 -6.61 1.44 -3.66
N VAL A 134 -5.91 0.76 -4.58
CA VAL A 134 -4.44 0.72 -4.62
C VAL A 134 -3.84 2.14 -4.77
N PRO A 135 -4.27 3.00 -5.73
CA PRO A 135 -3.72 4.35 -5.83
C PRO A 135 -3.99 5.25 -4.61
N MET A 136 -5.04 4.95 -3.83
CA MET A 136 -5.31 5.67 -2.58
C MET A 136 -4.34 5.23 -1.47
N LEU A 137 -4.05 3.93 -1.40
CA LEU A 137 -3.07 3.37 -0.48
C LEU A 137 -1.66 3.83 -0.79
N GLU A 138 -1.23 3.77 -2.06
CA GLU A 138 0.07 4.29 -2.51
C GLU A 138 0.25 5.76 -2.13
N ILE A 139 -0.76 6.62 -2.32
CA ILE A 139 -0.68 8.02 -1.88
C ILE A 139 -0.50 8.15 -0.36
N ALA A 140 -1.17 7.31 0.42
CA ALA A 140 -1.02 7.34 1.87
C ALA A 140 0.40 6.89 2.28
N LEU A 141 0.91 5.83 1.65
CA LEU A 141 2.23 5.25 1.89
C LEU A 141 3.34 6.22 1.46
N ASP A 142 3.43 6.56 0.18
CA ASP A 142 4.42 7.51 -0.38
C ASP A 142 4.34 8.88 0.31
N GLY A 143 3.14 9.43 0.39
CA GLY A 143 2.95 10.82 0.81
C GLY A 143 3.15 11.08 2.30
N ALA A 144 2.82 10.11 3.16
CA ALA A 144 2.90 10.27 4.60
C ALA A 144 3.89 9.31 5.25
N LEU A 145 3.84 8.01 4.97
CA LEU A 145 4.68 7.03 5.66
C LEU A 145 6.15 7.12 5.23
N CYS A 146 6.45 7.10 3.93
CA CYS A 146 7.82 7.18 3.42
C CYS A 146 8.44 8.55 3.74
N LYS A 147 7.69 9.64 3.51
CA LYS A 147 8.17 10.99 3.86
C LYS A 147 8.45 11.15 5.35
N PHE A 148 7.63 10.56 6.21
CA PHE A 148 7.87 10.57 7.64
C PHE A 148 9.13 9.82 8.03
N LEU A 149 9.33 8.63 7.45
CA LEU A 149 10.53 7.85 7.67
C LEU A 149 11.77 8.67 7.30
N LEU A 150 11.78 9.32 6.14
CA LEU A 150 12.88 10.17 5.68
C LEU A 150 13.07 11.44 6.53
N ASP A 151 12.00 11.99 7.10
CA ASP A 151 12.09 13.13 8.04
C ASP A 151 12.62 12.71 9.43
N THR A 152 12.61 11.41 9.76
CA THR A 152 12.89 10.90 11.12
C THR A 152 14.16 10.04 11.20
N VAL A 153 14.57 9.38 10.11
CA VAL A 153 15.72 8.47 10.07
C VAL A 153 16.89 9.16 9.37
N ASP A 154 18.00 9.31 10.10
CA ASP A 154 19.21 9.98 9.61
C ASP A 154 20.18 9.05 8.86
N ASP A 155 19.87 7.75 8.70
CA ASP A 155 20.73 6.79 8.00
C ASP A 155 20.73 7.06 6.48
N PRO A 156 21.84 7.52 5.86
CA PRO A 156 21.89 7.84 4.43
C PRO A 156 21.62 6.64 3.53
N VAL A 157 21.80 5.40 4.01
CA VAL A 157 21.43 4.19 3.25
C VAL A 157 19.91 4.03 3.16
N CYS A 158 19.18 4.43 4.21
CA CYS A 158 17.72 4.52 4.16
C CYS A 158 17.27 5.48 3.06
N HIS A 159 17.88 6.67 3.01
CA HIS A 159 17.55 7.67 1.99
C HIS A 159 17.84 7.17 0.57
N GLN A 160 18.95 6.45 0.36
CA GLN A 160 19.26 5.83 -0.93
C GLN A 160 18.24 4.76 -1.34
N ALA A 161 17.84 3.89 -0.41
CA ALA A 161 16.84 2.86 -0.68
C ALA A 161 15.48 3.48 -1.02
N PHE A 162 15.03 4.45 -0.23
CA PHE A 162 13.74 5.11 -0.44
C PHE A 162 13.73 6.06 -1.64
N GLU A 163 14.87 6.58 -2.10
CA GLU A 163 14.94 7.27 -3.39
C GLU A 163 14.52 6.35 -4.54
N LYS A 164 14.99 5.09 -4.54
CA LYS A 164 14.60 4.09 -5.54
C LYS A 164 13.13 3.67 -5.42
N ILE A 165 12.65 3.45 -4.19
CA ILE A 165 11.23 3.12 -3.93
C ILE A 165 10.33 4.27 -4.43
N ASN A 166 10.63 5.52 -4.04
CA ASN A 166 9.84 6.68 -4.47
C ASN A 166 9.81 6.86 -5.99
N ASP A 167 10.91 6.54 -6.69
CA ASP A 167 10.95 6.57 -8.15
C ASP A 167 9.96 5.55 -8.76
N ASP A 168 9.82 4.37 -8.15
CA ASP A 168 8.86 3.33 -8.53
C ASP A 168 7.42 3.76 -8.24
N GLU A 169 7.15 4.24 -7.02
CA GLU A 169 5.84 4.71 -6.57
C GLU A 169 5.27 5.83 -7.45
N SER A 170 6.14 6.72 -7.93
CA SER A 170 5.72 7.78 -8.87
C SER A 170 5.10 7.21 -10.16
N ARG A 171 5.55 6.03 -10.60
CA ARG A 171 5.05 5.35 -11.80
C ARG A 171 3.80 4.54 -11.49
N HIS A 172 3.75 3.89 -10.32
CA HIS A 172 2.56 3.18 -9.84
C HIS A 172 1.37 4.14 -9.78
N LEU A 173 1.54 5.29 -9.11
CA LEU A 173 0.53 6.34 -9.02
C LEU A 173 0.12 6.88 -10.39
N GLY A 174 1.09 7.11 -11.29
CA GLY A 174 0.82 7.58 -12.64
C GLY A 174 -0.11 6.65 -13.42
N VAL A 175 0.15 5.34 -13.36
CA VAL A 175 -0.68 4.31 -13.98
C VAL A 175 -2.01 4.18 -13.24
N GLY A 176 -1.99 4.17 -11.91
CA GLY A 176 -3.16 4.07 -11.04
C GLY A 176 -4.21 5.12 -11.35
N PHE A 177 -3.83 6.40 -11.37
CA PHE A 177 -4.75 7.48 -11.73
C PHE A 177 -5.23 7.39 -13.18
N THR A 178 -4.37 6.97 -14.10
CA THR A 178 -4.77 6.80 -15.51
C THR A 178 -5.82 5.71 -15.66
N VAL A 179 -5.67 4.61 -14.92
CA VAL A 179 -6.63 3.51 -14.88
C VAL A 179 -7.94 3.93 -14.24
N MET A 180 -7.91 4.72 -13.16
CA MET A 180 -9.11 5.31 -12.57
C MET A 180 -9.88 6.19 -13.57
N GLU A 181 -9.18 7.00 -14.36
CA GLU A 181 -9.80 7.79 -15.44
C GLU A 181 -10.36 6.90 -16.56
N MET A 182 -9.67 5.82 -16.92
CA MET A 182 -10.17 4.84 -17.90
C MET A 182 -11.47 4.18 -17.44
N GLN A 183 -11.60 3.85 -16.15
CA GLN A 183 -12.80 3.24 -15.58
C GLN A 183 -14.03 4.15 -15.64
N GLY A 184 -13.85 5.47 -15.48
CA GLY A 184 -14.95 6.43 -15.61
C GLY A 184 -15.26 6.84 -17.06
N HIS A 185 -14.39 6.52 -18.01
CA HIS A 185 -14.54 6.92 -19.40
C HIS A 185 -15.71 6.18 -20.09
N GLY A 186 -16.67 6.94 -20.61
CA GLY A 186 -17.82 6.36 -21.33
C GLY A 186 -18.70 5.44 -20.47
N ALA A 187 -18.64 5.57 -19.14
CA ALA A 187 -19.47 4.79 -18.23
C ALA A 187 -20.96 5.15 -18.44
N THR A 188 -21.76 4.15 -18.82
CA THR A 188 -23.22 4.27 -18.91
C THR A 188 -23.85 4.06 -17.54
N TYR A 189 -25.11 4.45 -17.38
CA TYR A 189 -25.88 4.21 -16.15
C TYR A 189 -25.84 2.73 -15.72
N ILE A 190 -25.99 1.79 -16.66
CA ILE A 190 -25.93 0.34 -16.38
C ILE A 190 -24.56 -0.06 -15.82
N LYS A 191 -23.46 0.37 -16.45
CA LYS A 191 -22.10 0.08 -15.95
C LYS A 191 -21.86 0.67 -14.56
N MET A 192 -22.39 1.86 -14.28
CA MET A 192 -22.31 2.47 -12.95
C MET A 192 -23.06 1.64 -11.91
N VAL A 193 -24.24 1.12 -12.23
CA VAL A 193 -25.02 0.23 -11.36
C VAL A 193 -24.27 -1.10 -11.15
N GLU A 194 -23.69 -1.69 -12.18
CA GLU A 194 -22.89 -2.92 -12.08
C GLU A 194 -21.66 -2.72 -11.17
N MET A 195 -20.97 -1.59 -11.28
CA MET A 195 -19.86 -1.24 -10.39
C MET A 195 -20.31 -1.07 -8.94
N ALA A 196 -21.47 -0.45 -8.71
CA ALA A 196 -22.03 -0.25 -7.37
C ALA A 196 -22.59 -1.54 -6.75
N ALA A 197 -23.11 -2.47 -7.57
CA ALA A 197 -23.66 -3.74 -7.12
C ALA A 197 -22.64 -4.60 -6.36
N GLN A 198 -21.34 -4.41 -6.64
CA GLN A 198 -20.25 -5.08 -5.91
C GLN A 198 -20.20 -4.73 -4.42
N LEU A 199 -20.78 -3.61 -3.99
CA LEU A 199 -20.92 -3.32 -2.55
C LEU A 199 -21.76 -4.34 -1.81
N MET A 200 -22.55 -5.15 -2.53
CA MET A 200 -23.34 -6.24 -1.99
C MET A 200 -22.61 -7.59 -2.04
N ASP A 201 -21.40 -7.67 -2.62
CA ASP A 201 -20.61 -8.90 -2.62
C ASP A 201 -20.13 -9.18 -1.19
N PRO A 202 -20.54 -10.31 -0.57
CA PRO A 202 -20.13 -10.65 0.78
C PRO A 202 -18.61 -10.76 0.94
N ARG A 203 -17.89 -11.15 -0.11
CA ARG A 203 -16.42 -11.21 -0.11
C ARG A 203 -15.84 -9.82 0.02
N LEU A 204 -16.35 -8.86 -0.75
CA LEU A 204 -15.92 -7.47 -0.66
C LEU A 204 -16.26 -6.87 0.70
N ILE A 205 -17.44 -7.15 1.25
CA ILE A 205 -17.83 -6.71 2.59
C ILE A 205 -16.85 -7.23 3.65
N LEU A 206 -16.46 -8.51 3.58
CA LEU A 206 -15.43 -9.08 4.47
C LEU A 206 -14.07 -8.39 4.29
N GLY A 207 -13.73 -7.99 3.07
CA GLY A 207 -12.50 -7.27 2.76
C GLY A 207 -12.49 -5.90 3.40
N ILE A 208 -13.57 -5.14 3.20
CA ILE A 208 -13.80 -3.84 3.82
C ILE A 208 -13.74 -3.95 5.35
N ALA A 209 -14.37 -4.97 5.94
CA ALA A 209 -14.36 -5.20 7.37
C ALA A 209 -12.97 -5.54 7.93
N SER A 210 -12.12 -6.22 7.15
CA SER A 210 -10.73 -6.52 7.51
C SER A 210 -9.81 -5.30 7.32
N TYR A 211 -10.14 -4.47 6.32
CA TYR A 211 -9.38 -3.30 5.90
C TYR A 211 -9.53 -2.09 6.84
N PHE A 212 -10.74 -1.80 7.33
CA PHE A 212 -10.97 -0.63 8.20
C PHE A 212 -10.13 -0.65 9.49
N PRO A 213 -10.01 -1.77 10.22
CA PRO A 213 -9.13 -1.87 11.38
C PRO A 213 -7.67 -1.61 11.06
N LEU A 214 -7.18 -2.07 9.90
CA LEU A 214 -5.81 -1.85 9.46
C LEU A 214 -5.52 -0.36 9.29
N LEU A 215 -6.39 0.39 8.60
CA LEU A 215 -6.20 1.83 8.39
C LEU A 215 -6.13 2.62 9.70
N ASN A 216 -7.04 2.35 10.65
CA ASN A 216 -7.00 3.05 11.94
C ASN A 216 -5.72 2.71 12.72
N LYS A 217 -5.30 1.44 12.73
CA LYS A 217 -4.04 0.98 13.36
C LYS A 217 -2.82 1.65 12.72
N MET A 218 -2.76 1.72 11.39
CA MET A 218 -1.68 2.38 10.67
C MET A 218 -1.61 3.87 11.00
N ARG A 219 -2.75 4.57 10.95
CA ARG A 219 -2.83 5.98 11.38
C ARG A 219 -2.30 6.14 12.81
N ASP A 220 -2.75 5.30 13.74
CA ASP A 220 -2.36 5.39 15.14
C ASP A 220 -0.86 5.13 15.35
N ASN A 221 -0.30 4.13 14.66
CA ASN A 221 1.14 3.82 14.69
C ASN A 221 1.96 5.00 14.15
N VAL A 222 1.52 5.59 13.03
CA VAL A 222 2.18 6.74 12.39
C VAL A 222 2.10 8.01 13.24
N VAL A 223 0.96 8.28 13.89
CA VAL A 223 0.83 9.37 14.86
C VAL A 223 1.69 9.14 16.10
N ALA A 224 1.78 7.90 16.59
CA ALA A 224 2.63 7.55 17.74
C ALA A 224 4.13 7.73 17.47
N MET A 225 4.55 7.64 16.20
CA MET A 225 5.92 7.97 15.80
C MET A 225 6.18 9.48 15.66
N GLY A 226 5.13 10.30 15.64
CA GLY A 226 5.25 11.76 15.57
C GLY A 226 4.85 12.38 14.23
N LEU A 227 4.25 11.62 13.30
CA LEU A 227 3.65 12.22 12.12
C LEU A 227 2.44 13.07 12.55
N SER A 228 2.40 14.31 12.08
CA SER A 228 1.20 15.13 12.23
C SER A 228 0.06 14.56 11.40
N GLU A 229 -1.14 14.54 11.98
CA GLU A 229 -2.35 14.14 11.28
C GLU A 229 -2.58 14.99 10.02
N GLU A 230 -2.18 16.26 10.06
CA GLU A 230 -2.24 17.17 8.92
C GLU A 230 -1.57 16.61 7.67
N LYS A 231 -0.44 15.90 7.80
CA LYS A 231 0.22 15.21 6.67
C LYS A 231 -0.67 14.12 6.07
N LEU A 232 -1.43 13.37 6.88
CA LEU A 232 -2.40 12.38 6.36
C LEU A 232 -3.56 13.06 5.63
N TYR A 233 -4.07 14.18 6.16
CA TYR A 233 -5.09 14.98 5.48
C TYR A 233 -4.57 15.53 4.15
N GLU A 234 -3.32 16.01 4.09
CA GLU A 234 -2.68 16.46 2.85
C GLU A 234 -2.59 15.36 1.80
N CYS A 235 -2.23 14.15 2.20
CA CYS A 235 -2.20 13.00 1.30
C CYS A 235 -3.58 12.69 0.74
N MET A 236 -4.62 12.62 1.59
CA MET A 236 -5.98 12.35 1.11
C MET A 236 -6.53 13.49 0.23
N ARG A 237 -6.14 14.74 0.49
CA ARG A 237 -6.40 15.87 -0.41
C ARG A 237 -5.69 15.72 -1.75
N LYS A 238 -4.46 15.21 -1.78
CA LYS A 238 -3.71 14.90 -3.02
C LYS A 238 -4.46 13.84 -3.84
N PHE A 239 -4.95 12.77 -3.21
CA PHE A 239 -5.78 11.76 -3.86
C PHE A 239 -7.05 12.35 -4.47
N GLU A 240 -7.81 13.14 -3.71
CA GLU A 240 -9.00 13.81 -4.21
C GLU A 240 -8.70 14.74 -5.38
N LYS A 241 -7.64 15.54 -5.27
CA LYS A 241 -7.25 16.51 -6.29
C LYS A 241 -6.85 15.84 -7.59
N ILE A 242 -6.05 14.77 -7.54
CA ILE A 242 -5.56 14.10 -8.74
C ILE A 242 -6.65 13.21 -9.35
N GLY A 243 -7.30 12.36 -8.56
CA GLY A 243 -8.37 11.48 -9.04
C GLY A 243 -9.60 12.23 -9.54
N GLY A 244 -9.90 13.40 -8.95
CA GLY A 244 -11.02 14.27 -9.34
C GLY A 244 -10.70 15.29 -10.42
N ARG A 245 -9.47 15.29 -10.97
CA ARG A 245 -8.99 16.33 -11.89
C ARG A 245 -9.79 16.36 -13.20
N THR A 246 -10.10 15.18 -13.76
CA THR A 246 -10.79 15.05 -15.04
C THR A 246 -12.27 14.71 -14.85
N GLU A 247 -13.06 14.95 -15.90
CA GLU A 247 -14.48 14.57 -15.88
C GLU A 247 -14.65 13.05 -15.74
N ASP A 248 -13.84 12.27 -16.46
CA ASP A 248 -13.88 10.82 -16.38
C ASP A 248 -13.48 10.31 -14.99
N GLY A 249 -12.42 10.85 -14.38
CA GLY A 249 -12.06 10.52 -12.99
C GLY A 249 -13.21 10.78 -12.01
N ARG A 250 -13.94 11.90 -12.17
CA ARG A 250 -15.14 12.18 -11.36
C ARG A 250 -16.33 11.25 -11.62
N ARG A 251 -16.43 10.65 -12.81
CA ARG A 251 -17.50 9.68 -13.14
C ARG A 251 -17.23 8.28 -12.59
N ASN A 252 -16.00 7.99 -12.16
CA ASN A 252 -15.67 6.73 -11.52
C ASN A 252 -16.41 6.60 -10.18
N VAL A 253 -17.32 5.63 -10.07
CA VAL A 253 -18.13 5.39 -8.86
C VAL A 253 -17.27 5.01 -7.67
N TRP A 254 -16.27 4.16 -7.88
CA TRP A 254 -15.35 3.72 -6.84
C TRP A 254 -14.49 4.88 -6.33
N PHE A 255 -14.08 5.79 -7.22
CA PHE A 255 -13.37 7.00 -6.80
C PHE A 255 -14.23 7.83 -5.86
N GLN A 256 -15.52 8.03 -6.15
CA GLN A 256 -16.40 8.79 -5.27
C GLN A 256 -16.59 8.13 -3.90
N ILE A 257 -16.75 6.80 -3.87
CA ILE A 257 -16.88 6.03 -2.62
C ILE A 257 -15.60 6.14 -1.80
N ILE A 258 -14.44 5.86 -2.40
CA ILE A 258 -13.15 5.82 -1.71
C ILE A 258 -12.73 7.23 -1.26
N LYS A 259 -12.99 8.26 -2.06
CA LYS A 259 -12.77 9.66 -1.68
C LYS A 259 -13.60 10.05 -0.45
N GLN A 260 -14.84 9.59 -0.36
CA GLN A 260 -15.68 9.90 0.79
C GLN A 260 -15.24 9.09 2.03
N HIS A 261 -14.89 7.83 1.85
CA HIS A 261 -14.36 6.98 2.92
C HIS A 261 -13.03 7.53 3.46
N SER A 262 -12.12 7.96 2.59
CA SER A 262 -10.82 8.50 3.02
C SER A 262 -10.97 9.76 3.88
N ARG A 263 -11.95 10.63 3.57
CA ARG A 263 -12.31 11.77 4.41
C ARG A 263 -12.76 11.35 5.82
N TRP A 264 -13.55 10.28 5.92
CA TRP A 264 -13.98 9.76 7.22
C TRP A 264 -12.84 9.13 8.02
N VAL A 265 -11.88 8.49 7.35
CA VAL A 265 -10.71 7.88 8.00
C VAL A 265 -9.79 8.93 8.62
N VAL A 266 -9.58 10.05 7.93
CA VAL A 266 -8.69 11.11 8.43
C VAL A 266 -9.36 11.98 9.49
N ASP A 267 -10.66 12.22 9.37
CA ASP A 267 -11.45 13.07 10.29
C ASP A 267 -11.67 12.41 11.66
N ARG A 268 -10.79 12.68 12.63
CA ARG A 268 -10.89 12.14 14.00
C ARG A 268 -12.17 12.54 14.73
N ASP A 269 -12.79 13.65 14.37
CA ASP A 269 -14.03 14.11 14.99
C ASP A 269 -15.25 13.32 14.50
N ASN A 270 -15.10 12.53 13.43
CA ASN A 270 -16.11 11.63 12.94
C ASN A 270 -16.28 10.39 13.83
N ARG A 271 -16.90 10.59 15.00
CA ARG A 271 -17.20 9.51 15.96
C ARG A 271 -18.09 8.42 15.38
N PHE A 272 -18.93 8.74 14.40
CA PHE A 272 -19.79 7.74 13.74
C PHE A 272 -18.98 6.71 12.95
N TYR A 273 -17.84 7.11 12.38
CA TYR A 273 -16.92 6.19 11.72
C TYR A 273 -15.95 5.53 12.71
N HIS A 274 -15.29 6.33 13.57
CA HIS A 274 -14.22 5.80 14.42
C HIS A 274 -14.73 4.91 15.56
N ALA A 275 -15.84 5.23 16.22
CA ALA A 275 -16.33 4.42 17.34
C ALA A 275 -16.59 2.94 16.98
N PRO A 276 -17.31 2.60 15.88
CA PRO A 276 -17.50 1.21 15.50
C PRO A 276 -16.21 0.55 15.00
N VAL A 277 -15.37 1.26 14.23
CA VAL A 277 -14.11 0.69 13.71
C VAL A 277 -13.13 0.40 14.85
N ASP A 278 -12.99 1.31 15.81
CA ASP A 278 -12.13 1.13 16.98
C ASP A 278 -12.64 -0.01 17.87
N ALA A 279 -13.97 -0.20 17.96
CA ALA A 279 -14.53 -1.37 18.62
C ALA A 279 -14.13 -2.66 17.90
N ILE A 280 -14.14 -2.70 16.57
CA ILE A 280 -13.66 -3.84 15.78
C ILE A 280 -12.16 -4.07 16.01
N VAL A 281 -11.32 -3.03 15.99
CA VAL A 281 -9.87 -3.14 16.28
C VAL A 281 -9.63 -3.74 17.67
N ARG A 282 -10.40 -3.32 18.68
CA ARG A 282 -10.30 -3.90 20.02
C ARG A 282 -10.73 -5.37 20.03
N LEU A 283 -11.79 -5.71 19.31
CA LEU A 283 -12.28 -7.09 19.19
C LEU A 283 -11.27 -7.99 18.48
N THR A 284 -10.64 -7.53 17.40
CA THR A 284 -9.61 -8.30 16.70
C THR A 284 -8.38 -8.53 17.57
N GLY A 285 -8.06 -7.60 18.47
CA GLY A 285 -7.00 -7.77 19.48
C GLY A 285 -7.19 -8.93 20.46
N TYR A 286 -8.42 -9.45 20.63
CA TYR A 286 -8.68 -10.62 21.48
C TYR A 286 -8.57 -11.95 20.73
N ILE A 287 -8.31 -11.95 19.41
CA ILE A 287 -8.13 -13.18 18.65
C ILE A 287 -6.83 -13.87 19.10
N PRO A 288 -6.87 -15.07 19.68
CA PRO A 288 -5.67 -15.73 20.16
C PRO A 288 -4.76 -16.11 18.99
N ARG A 289 -3.43 -16.04 19.17
CA ARG A 289 -2.44 -16.32 18.11
C ARG A 289 -2.65 -17.65 17.39
N LYS A 290 -3.14 -18.68 18.09
CA LYS A 290 -3.43 -20.01 17.53
C LYS A 290 -4.66 -20.06 16.60
N ALA A 291 -5.55 -19.08 16.71
CA ALA A 291 -6.74 -18.95 15.86
C ALA A 291 -6.51 -17.99 14.68
N LEU A 292 -5.36 -17.31 14.64
CA LEU A 292 -5.00 -16.47 13.50
C LEU A 292 -4.72 -17.35 12.28
N PRO A 293 -5.10 -16.90 11.08
CA PRO A 293 -4.72 -17.56 9.84
C PRO A 293 -3.20 -17.73 9.74
N ALA A 294 -2.80 -18.80 9.07
CA ALA A 294 -1.39 -19.03 8.78
C ALA A 294 -0.89 -17.94 7.82
N ILE A 295 0.37 -17.57 7.95
CA ILE A 295 1.01 -16.70 6.97
C ILE A 295 1.04 -17.46 5.63
N PRO A 296 0.49 -16.89 4.53
CA PRO A 296 0.44 -17.56 3.25
C PRO A 296 1.83 -17.91 2.70
N SER A 297 1.91 -18.92 1.83
CA SER A 297 3.20 -19.44 1.35
C SER A 297 3.94 -18.51 0.40
N TRP A 298 3.23 -17.62 -0.31
CA TRP A 298 3.85 -16.64 -1.23
C TRP A 298 4.71 -15.60 -0.50
N VAL A 299 4.56 -15.47 0.81
CA VAL A 299 5.43 -14.67 1.68
C VAL A 299 6.86 -15.18 1.75
N ARG A 300 7.08 -16.47 1.50
CA ARG A 300 8.41 -17.10 1.63
C ARG A 300 9.39 -16.70 0.53
N GLU A 301 8.98 -15.87 -0.42
CA GLU A 301 9.83 -15.30 -1.47
C GLU A 301 10.58 -14.04 -1.00
N LEU A 302 10.26 -13.50 0.18
CA LEU A 302 10.97 -12.37 0.80
C LEU A 302 12.41 -12.74 1.18
N THR A 303 13.35 -11.85 0.86
CA THR A 303 14.77 -12.02 1.20
C THR A 303 15.45 -10.67 1.41
N TYR A 304 16.21 -10.55 2.49
CA TYR A 304 17.06 -9.38 2.75
C TYR A 304 18.39 -9.42 1.98
N LYS A 305 18.71 -10.55 1.34
CA LYS A 305 20.00 -10.73 0.66
C LYS A 305 20.04 -9.84 -0.58
N PRO A 306 21.09 -9.01 -0.75
CA PRO A 306 21.27 -8.26 -1.98
C PRO A 306 21.62 -9.25 -3.11
N THR A 307 20.61 -9.62 -3.88
CA THR A 307 20.76 -10.42 -5.10
C THR A 307 20.43 -9.55 -6.31
N ALA A 308 21.13 -9.81 -7.42
CA ALA A 308 20.89 -9.15 -8.71
C ALA A 308 19.57 -9.59 -9.35
#